data_AF-A0A9Q1LLZ9-F1
#
_entry.id   AF-A0A9Q1LLZ9-F1
#
_cell.length_a   1.000
_cell.length_b   1.000
_cell.length_c   1.000
_cell.angle_alpha   90.00
_cell.angle_beta   90.00
_cell.angle_gamma   90.00
#
_symmetry.space_group_name_H-M   'P 1'
#
loop_
_entity.id
_entity.type
_entity.pdbx_description
1 polymer ?
#
loop_
_entity_poly.entity_id
_entity_poly.type
_entity_poly.pdbx_seq_one_letter_code
_entity_poly.pdbx_strand_id
1 'polypeptide(L)'
;MSDSAGSNILHQVASRAIRSEDFRGRLKGLLPIHPYFGSEKRTDLEMDNGSAGDVKKNDMFWRLSLPQGSNRDYFGCNFEYAELSVAEWSQFPAVTLFVAGLDLLERKGSHVRRIRREV
;
A
#
# COMPACT_ATOMS: atom_id res chain seq x y z
N MET A 1 3.85 7.45 10.94
CA MET A 1 2.37 7.35 10.86
C MET A 1 1.94 8.16 9.66
N SER A 2 0.93 7.68 8.93
CA SER A 2 0.32 8.43 7.82
C SER A 2 -1.01 7.79 7.45
N ASP A 3 -1.77 8.44 6.57
CA ASP A 3 -3.05 7.97 6.04
C ASP A 3 -3.09 8.01 4.51
N SER A 4 -4.02 7.27 3.90
CA SER A 4 -4.29 7.33 2.45
C SER A 4 -3.00 7.19 1.60
N ALA A 5 -2.76 8.09 0.65
CA ALA A 5 -1.57 8.12 -0.20
C ALA A 5 -0.26 8.27 0.62
N GLY A 6 -0.31 8.94 1.76
CA GLY A 6 0.84 9.06 2.65
C GLY A 6 1.23 7.72 3.28
N SER A 7 0.28 6.80 3.49
CA SER A 7 0.61 5.43 3.93
C SER A 7 1.29 4.60 2.85
N ASN A 8 0.96 4.83 1.57
CA ASN A 8 1.70 4.26 0.45
C ASN A 8 3.15 4.77 0.45
N ILE A 9 3.33 6.09 0.56
CA ILE A 9 4.66 6.72 0.67
C ILE A 9 5.43 6.18 1.88
N LEU A 10 4.78 6.06 3.04
CA LEU A 10 5.37 5.50 4.27
C LEU A 10 5.92 4.10 4.03
N HIS A 11 5.16 3.25 3.34
CA HIS A 11 5.63 1.91 2.96
C HIS A 11 6.85 1.98 2.04
N GLN A 12 6.79 2.79 0.97
CA GLN A 12 7.89 2.94 0.01
C GLN A 12 9.17 3.52 0.64
N VAL A 13 9.04 4.43 1.61
CA VAL A 13 10.16 4.98 2.38
C VAL A 13 10.75 3.91 3.31
N ALA A 14 9.91 3.15 4.01
CA ALA A 14 10.39 2.05 4.85
C ALA A 14 11.14 0.99 4.04
N SER A 15 10.61 0.59 2.89
CA SER A 15 11.25 -0.34 1.96
C SER A 15 12.59 0.18 1.42
N ARG A 16 12.76 1.49 1.26
CA ARG A 16 14.06 2.09 0.90
C ARG A 16 15.00 2.15 2.10
N ALA A 17 14.50 2.49 3.29
CA ALA A 17 15.31 2.61 4.50
C ALA A 17 15.98 1.28 4.88
N ILE A 18 15.29 0.15 4.72
CA ILE A 18 15.87 -1.17 5.01
C ILE A 18 16.89 -1.66 3.96
N ARG A 19 16.89 -1.07 2.76
CA ARG A 19 17.84 -1.37 1.68
C ARG A 19 19.01 -0.41 1.63
N SER A 20 18.92 0.71 2.35
CA SER A 20 19.89 1.79 2.27
C SER A 20 20.99 1.58 3.30
N GLU A 21 22.22 1.45 2.82
CA GLU A 21 23.41 1.42 3.68
C GLU A 21 23.70 2.79 4.32
N ASP A 22 23.22 3.88 3.71
CA ASP A 22 23.39 5.25 4.19
C ASP A 22 22.43 5.62 5.32
N PHE A 23 21.31 4.92 5.44
CA PHE A 23 20.32 5.19 6.49
C PHE A 23 20.78 4.62 7.83
N ARG A 24 21.42 5.46 8.64
CA ARG A 24 21.88 5.10 10.01
C ARG A 24 20.77 5.13 11.07
N GLY A 25 19.56 5.53 10.69
CA GLY A 25 18.41 5.55 11.59
C GLY A 25 17.81 4.17 11.80
N ARG A 26 16.92 4.04 12.79
CA ARG A 26 16.11 2.83 12.98
C ARG A 26 14.63 3.20 13.02
N LEU A 27 13.87 2.67 12.06
CA LEU A 27 12.41 2.74 12.08
C LEU A 27 11.90 1.76 13.14
N LYS A 28 11.23 2.28 14.18
CA LYS A 28 10.69 1.45 15.29
C LYS A 28 9.40 0.75 14.93
N GLY A 29 8.64 1.29 13.98
CA GLY A 29 7.41 0.71 13.47
C GLY A 29 6.67 1.67 12.56
N LEU A 30 5.68 1.14 11.83
CA LEU A 30 4.80 1.89 10.94
C LEU A 30 3.37 1.85 11.47
N LEU A 31 2.64 2.94 11.27
CA LEU A 31 1.22 3.06 11.62
C LEU A 31 0.45 3.63 10.43
N PRO A 32 0.17 2.82 9.40
CA PRO A 32 -0.66 3.21 8.26
C PRO A 32 -2.16 3.17 8.62
N ILE A 33 -2.88 4.19 8.18
CA ILE A 33 -4.32 4.38 8.38
C ILE A 33 -4.96 4.44 6.99
N HIS A 34 -5.79 3.44 6.66
CA HIS A 34 -6.45 3.32 5.36
C HIS A 34 -5.49 3.51 4.18
N PRO A 35 -4.50 2.62 4.03
CA PRO A 35 -3.44 2.84 3.07
C PRO A 35 -3.97 2.79 1.63
N TYR A 36 -3.53 3.75 0.83
CA TYR A 36 -3.94 3.88 -0.56
C TYR A 36 -3.05 3.00 -1.46
N PHE A 37 -3.46 1.75 -1.62
CA PHE A 37 -2.90 0.82 -2.61
C PHE A 37 -3.94 0.55 -3.71
N GLY A 38 -3.44 0.22 -4.90
CA GLY A 38 -4.28 -0.11 -6.05
C GLY A 38 -3.86 -1.43 -6.70
N SER A 39 -4.53 -1.78 -7.78
CA SER A 39 -4.14 -2.83 -8.72
C SER A 39 -4.99 -2.67 -9.98
N GLU A 40 -4.60 -3.30 -11.09
CA GLU A 40 -5.48 -3.33 -12.26
C GLU A 40 -6.74 -4.17 -12.02
N LYS A 41 -6.57 -5.35 -11.41
CA LYS A 41 -7.69 -6.21 -11.03
C LYS A 41 -8.58 -5.50 -9.99
N ARG A 42 -9.88 -5.41 -10.26
CA ARG A 42 -10.87 -4.88 -9.31
C ARG A 42 -11.20 -5.88 -8.22
N THR A 43 -11.46 -5.36 -7.04
CA THR A 43 -12.04 -6.09 -5.91
C THR A 43 -13.57 -6.07 -6.01
N ASP A 44 -14.26 -6.95 -5.30
CA ASP A 44 -15.72 -6.98 -5.33
C ASP A 44 -16.33 -5.63 -4.89
N LEU A 45 -15.74 -4.94 -3.90
CA LEU A 45 -16.18 -3.61 -3.45
C LEU A 45 -16.10 -2.55 -4.58
N GLU A 46 -15.10 -2.64 -5.45
CA GLU A 46 -14.96 -1.77 -6.62
C GLU A 46 -15.96 -2.11 -7.73
N MET A 47 -16.49 -3.33 -7.74
CA MET A 47 -17.47 -3.79 -8.73
C MET A 47 -18.92 -3.62 -8.25
N ASP A 48 -19.13 -3.25 -6.98
CA ASP A 48 -20.47 -3.07 -6.40
C ASP A 48 -21.25 -1.93 -7.06
N ASN A 49 -22.57 -2.11 -7.14
CA ASN A 49 -23.52 -1.12 -7.65
C ASN A 49 -23.52 0.11 -6.73
N GLY A 50 -22.88 1.19 -7.18
CA GLY A 50 -22.72 2.44 -6.44
C GLY A 50 -21.28 2.94 -6.39
N SER A 51 -20.31 2.04 -6.56
CA SER A 51 -18.88 2.37 -6.47
C SER A 51 -18.31 3.06 -7.71
N ALA A 52 -19.06 3.12 -8.82
CA ALA A 52 -18.58 3.65 -10.11
C ALA A 52 -17.98 5.07 -10.02
N GLY A 53 -18.58 5.94 -9.20
CA GLY A 53 -18.07 7.30 -8.98
C GLY A 53 -16.71 7.30 -8.27
N ASP A 54 -16.55 6.47 -7.25
CA ASP A 54 -15.32 6.42 -6.46
C ASP A 54 -14.20 5.65 -7.18
N VAL A 55 -14.55 4.61 -7.94
CA VAL A 55 -13.62 3.94 -8.87
C VAL A 55 -13.09 4.93 -9.90
N LYS A 56 -13.95 5.75 -10.51
CA LYS A 56 -13.50 6.76 -11.49
C LYS A 56 -12.54 7.79 -10.87
N LYS A 57 -12.77 8.20 -9.62
CA LYS A 57 -11.85 9.08 -8.88
C LYS A 57 -10.52 8.38 -8.59
N ASN A 58 -10.58 7.13 -8.11
CA ASN A 58 -9.41 6.31 -7.81
C ASN A 58 -8.50 6.14 -9.05
N ASP A 59 -9.12 5.82 -10.18
CA ASP A 59 -8.45 5.68 -11.48
C ASP A 59 -7.76 6.97 -11.91
N MET A 60 -8.44 8.10 -11.73
CA MET A 60 -7.90 9.42 -12.04
C MET A 60 -6.67 9.72 -11.18
N PHE A 61 -6.73 9.49 -9.86
CA PHE A 61 -5.59 9.70 -8.97
C PHE A 61 -4.39 8.83 -9.31
N TRP A 62 -4.61 7.55 -9.62
CA TRP A 62 -3.52 6.67 -10.04
C TRP A 62 -2.93 7.08 -11.38
N ARG A 63 -3.76 7.44 -12.37
CA ARG A 63 -3.26 7.94 -13.66
C ARG A 63 -2.39 9.20 -13.51
N LEU A 64 -2.70 10.09 -12.56
CA LEU A 64 -1.89 11.28 -12.30
C LEU A 64 -0.59 10.98 -11.54
N SER A 65 -0.54 9.89 -10.78
CA SER A 65 0.59 9.55 -9.89
C SER A 65 1.60 8.60 -10.54
N LEU A 66 1.20 7.89 -11.58
CA LEU A 66 2.00 6.85 -12.21
C LEU A 66 2.82 7.38 -13.40
N PRO A 67 3.99 6.78 -13.68
CA PRO A 67 4.74 7.09 -14.90
C PRO A 67 3.91 6.87 -16.16
N GLN A 68 4.16 7.67 -17.19
CA GLN A 68 3.48 7.53 -18.47
C GLN A 68 3.67 6.11 -19.04
N GLY A 69 2.58 5.51 -19.52
CA GLY A 69 2.58 4.14 -20.06
C GLY A 69 2.50 3.03 -19.00
N SER A 70 2.57 3.38 -17.71
CA SER A 70 2.33 2.41 -16.63
C SER A 70 0.83 2.26 -16.35
N ASN A 71 0.45 1.07 -15.89
CA ASN A 71 -0.88 0.78 -15.37
C ASN A 71 -0.82 0.65 -13.82
N ARG A 72 -1.95 0.37 -13.17
CA ARG A 72 -2.05 0.22 -11.71
C ARG A 72 -1.33 -1.00 -11.15
N ASP A 73 -0.75 -1.89 -11.97
CA ASP A 73 0.15 -2.95 -11.50
C ASP A 73 1.61 -2.49 -11.37
N TYR A 74 1.88 -1.20 -11.62
CA TYR A 74 3.14 -0.58 -11.22
C TYR A 74 3.43 -0.80 -9.73
N PHE A 75 4.65 -1.19 -9.36
CA PHE A 75 5.04 -1.56 -7.99
C PHE A 75 4.76 -0.49 -6.91
N GLY A 76 4.72 0.79 -7.32
CA GLY A 76 4.35 1.90 -6.44
C GLY A 76 2.85 1.97 -6.14
N CYS A 77 2.01 1.41 -6.99
CA CYS A 77 0.55 1.34 -6.84
C CYS A 77 0.11 -0.02 -6.31
N ASN A 78 0.52 -1.10 -6.96
CA ASN A 78 0.20 -2.46 -6.58
C ASN A 78 1.35 -3.08 -5.77
N PHE A 79 1.05 -3.27 -4.49
CA PHE A 79 1.97 -3.84 -3.52
C PHE A 79 2.38 -5.29 -3.86
N GLU A 80 1.57 -6.07 -4.58
CA GLU A 80 1.94 -7.44 -4.97
C GLU A 80 3.16 -7.49 -5.90
N TYR A 81 3.43 -6.40 -6.61
CA TYR A 81 4.60 -6.23 -7.46
C TYR A 81 5.75 -5.49 -6.74
N ALA A 82 5.60 -5.16 -5.46
CA ALA A 82 6.69 -4.65 -4.65
C ALA A 82 7.59 -5.83 -4.23
N GLU A 83 8.65 -6.06 -5.00
CA GLU A 83 9.61 -7.15 -4.74
C GLU A 83 10.44 -6.86 -3.48
N LEU A 84 10.02 -7.41 -2.35
CA LEU A 84 10.84 -7.56 -1.15
C LEU A 84 11.13 -9.06 -0.95
N SER A 85 12.41 -9.41 -0.89
CA SER A 85 12.88 -10.74 -0.53
C SER A 85 12.51 -11.08 0.92
N VAL A 86 12.53 -12.38 1.26
CA VAL A 86 12.28 -12.86 2.63
C VAL A 86 13.26 -12.21 3.63
N ALA A 87 14.51 -12.01 3.23
CA ALA A 87 15.53 -11.36 4.05
C ALA A 87 15.21 -9.88 4.31
N GLU A 88 14.74 -9.15 3.29
CA GLU A 88 14.31 -7.75 3.46
C GLU A 88 13.04 -7.65 4.32
N TRP A 89 12.09 -8.57 4.16
CA TRP A 89 10.92 -8.64 5.03
C TRP A 89 11.27 -8.82 6.50
N SER A 90 12.32 -9.59 6.82
CA SER A 90 12.80 -9.78 8.19
C SER A 90 13.34 -8.49 8.84
N GLN A 91 13.75 -7.53 8.01
CA GLN A 91 14.25 -6.22 8.45
C GLN A 91 13.16 -5.15 8.45
N PHE A 92 11.98 -5.46 7.89
CA PHE A 92 10.89 -4.51 7.77
C PHE A 92 10.35 -4.11 9.16
N PRO A 93 10.06 -2.82 9.42
CA PRO A 93 9.61 -2.40 10.74
C PRO A 93 8.25 -2.98 11.09
N ALA A 94 7.99 -3.24 12.38
CA ALA A 94 6.69 -3.71 12.86
C ALA A 94 5.56 -2.77 12.41
N VAL A 95 4.47 -3.31 11.88
CA VAL A 95 3.36 -2.52 11.31
C VAL A 95 2.09 -2.69 12.13
N THR A 96 1.46 -1.58 12.53
CA THR A 96 0.08 -1.56 13.05
C THR A 96 -0.83 -0.92 12.02
N LEU A 97 -1.63 -1.72 11.33
CA LEU A 97 -2.51 -1.27 10.26
C LEU A 97 -3.92 -0.98 10.77
N PHE A 98 -4.46 0.19 10.40
CA PHE A 98 -5.87 0.53 10.57
C PHE A 98 -6.54 0.60 9.20
N VAL A 99 -7.71 0.00 9.05
CA VAL A 99 -8.53 0.03 7.82
C VAL A 99 -9.99 0.14 8.24
N ALA A 100 -10.77 1.08 7.69
CA ALA A 100 -12.21 1.04 7.91
C ALA A 100 -12.87 0.01 7.00
N GLY A 101 -13.87 -0.67 7.56
CA GLY A 101 -14.65 -1.68 6.84
C GLY A 101 -15.51 -1.14 5.70
N LEU A 102 -15.70 0.18 5.61
CA LEU A 102 -16.47 0.84 4.54
C LEU A 102 -15.57 1.53 3.50
N ASP A 103 -14.26 1.36 3.60
CA ASP A 103 -13.33 1.88 2.60
C ASP A 103 -13.36 1.01 1.34
N LEU A 104 -13.50 1.66 0.17
CA LEU A 104 -13.46 0.98 -1.13
C LEU A 104 -12.19 0.14 -1.31
N LEU A 105 -11.08 0.60 -0.72
CA LEU A 105 -9.76 -0.03 -0.83
C LEU A 105 -9.44 -0.98 0.33
N GLU A 106 -10.42 -1.28 1.20
CA GLU A 106 -10.25 -2.13 2.38
C GLU A 106 -9.50 -3.44 2.07
N ARG A 107 -9.83 -4.04 0.93
CA ARG A 107 -9.26 -5.31 0.46
C ARG A 107 -7.86 -5.19 -0.14
N LYS A 108 -7.46 -4.01 -0.62
CA LYS A 108 -6.13 -3.76 -1.22
C LYS A 108 -5.03 -3.71 -0.16
N GLY A 109 -5.37 -3.37 1.08
CA GLY A 109 -4.47 -3.39 2.23
C GLY A 109 -4.32 -4.77 2.92
N SER A 110 -5.01 -5.80 2.43
CA SER A 110 -5.13 -7.10 3.12
C SER A 110 -3.81 -7.88 3.23
N HIS A 111 -2.85 -7.71 2.32
CA HIS A 111 -1.55 -8.37 2.44
C HIS A 111 -0.66 -7.78 3.56
N VAL A 112 -0.88 -6.52 3.95
CA VAL A 112 -0.25 -5.93 5.16
C VAL A 112 -0.76 -6.64 6.42
N ARG A 113 -2.00 -7.17 6.40
CA ARG A 113 -2.50 -8.03 7.50
C ARG A 113 -1.76 -9.36 7.58
N ARG A 114 -1.19 -9.87 6.48
CA ARG A 114 -0.40 -11.12 6.49
C ARG A 114 0.95 -10.98 7.22
N ILE A 115 1.41 -9.75 7.47
CA ILE A 115 2.61 -9.45 8.26
C ILE A 115 2.31 -9.47 9.78
N ARG A 116 1.02 -9.58 10.18
CA ARG A 116 0.60 -9.81 11.56
C ARG A 116 -0.29 -11.06 11.67
N ARG A 117 0.34 -12.23 11.74
CA ARG A 117 -0.11 -13.25 12.70
C ARG A 117 0.88 -13.22 13.85
N GLU A 118 0.42 -12.67 14.97
CA GLU A 118 0.92 -12.76 16.36
C GLU A 118 0.56 -11.42 17.05
N VAL A 119 -0.65 -11.33 17.62
CA VAL A 119 -0.98 -11.69 19.01
C VAL A 119 -2.45 -12.11 19.05
#